data_AF-A0A955F2F9-F1
#
_entry.id   AF-A0A955F2F9-F1
#
_cell.length_a   1.000
_cell.length_b   1.000
_cell.length_c   1.000
_cell.angle_alpha   90.00
_cell.angle_beta   90.00
_cell.angle_gamma   90.00
#
_symmetry.space_group_name_H-M   'P 1'
#
loop_
_entity.id
_entity.type
_entity.pdbx_description
1 polymer ?
#
loop_
_entity_poly.entity_id
_entity_poly.type
_entity_poly.pdbx_seq_one_letter_code
_entity_poly.pdbx_strand_id
1 'polypeptide(L)'
;AVYAPYAWSWNGSTWQALPGLDGAPLDFGLTSVNGSPRIVATGDDCSGTLMWDGQTWQGLGSNPPHGRRLLTTSQGELFAASAKEVHHLDGNTWMALGTGVTQPVSSRGLSALSEALPGNGDIVAGGTVPGIGGVPGALARWNGTAWTSLPDSSTRGAPFLPWDVVSYESDGQRHLYSADQSVWRLEGDRWHELPGGPSEQVWNLEVFDDGSGHALYAALLDGDAVWRFDGTTWTTIPLPPQVRIRKLRCLGPGTGAQLYAAGGIALPTGGWQSGLWTLQGMTWQPVGNPVPAFDPARDVARHDDGTGSRLYLLADRLQELVGTTWHEPSIPGIPPNYLASGHLLETSDGSLWFATIDQSRSLIRLNGGVATVESLGDNTYGLQEFDLGDGPELVILVGQDQIRRRALAASASVQPYASFGSSGHATQIRRMDDEGLPSLFVMGPFSGLDGVASHRLAELTRSRPRLTLTAGAGSLTVDILATNPASELVTIFSVETPGSAGSGPYAGLFATDPSALVGQVNLPLGVEPFHVHASPGVRRLGPYSGLPTGVTIDALTIEVHGGEATVSFVDRVALP
;
A
#
# COMPACT_ATOMS: atom_id res chain seq x y z
N ALA A 1 31.03 -29.04 26.40
CA ALA A 1 31.10 -27.61 26.09
C ALA A 1 30.07 -26.91 26.94
N VAL A 2 30.43 -25.84 27.66
CA VAL A 2 29.43 -25.01 28.34
C VAL A 2 28.74 -24.23 27.22
N TYR A 3 27.48 -24.54 26.94
CA TYR A 3 26.71 -23.79 25.94
C TYR A 3 26.63 -22.32 26.38
N ALA A 4 26.80 -21.40 25.45
CA ALA A 4 26.58 -19.99 25.71
C ALA A 4 25.11 -19.77 26.14
N PRO A 5 24.83 -18.86 27.08
CA PRO A 5 23.46 -18.57 27.48
C PRO A 5 22.68 -18.03 26.28
N TYR A 6 21.43 -18.49 26.14
CA TYR A 6 20.54 -18.17 25.02
C TYR A 6 20.02 -16.73 25.01
N ALA A 7 20.14 -16.00 26.12
CA ALA A 7 19.66 -14.63 26.27
C ALA A 7 20.70 -13.75 27.00
N TRP A 8 20.83 -12.51 26.54
CA TRP A 8 21.74 -11.51 27.09
C TRP A 8 21.05 -10.14 27.14
N SER A 9 21.37 -9.35 28.15
CA SER A 9 20.91 -7.97 28.30
C SER A 9 22.08 -6.99 28.28
N TRP A 10 21.89 -5.83 27.65
CA TRP A 10 22.85 -4.72 27.67
C TRP A 10 22.51 -3.74 28.79
N ASN A 11 23.46 -3.48 29.68
CA ASN A 11 23.26 -2.56 30.81
C ASN A 11 23.70 -1.11 30.54
N GLY A 12 24.02 -0.77 29.29
CA GLY A 12 24.60 0.53 28.91
C GLY A 12 26.12 0.54 28.80
N SER A 13 26.82 -0.50 29.27
CA SER A 13 28.30 -0.58 29.25
C SER A 13 28.86 -1.96 28.92
N THR A 14 28.17 -3.03 29.32
CA THR A 14 28.60 -4.43 29.12
C THR A 14 27.38 -5.33 28.90
N TRP A 15 27.59 -6.41 28.13
CA TRP A 15 26.60 -7.47 27.98
C TRP A 15 26.62 -8.39 29.20
N GLN A 16 25.46 -8.64 29.78
CA GLN A 16 25.26 -9.56 30.90
C GLN A 16 24.37 -10.70 30.46
N ALA A 17 24.78 -11.93 30.78
CA ALA A 17 23.99 -13.13 30.48
C ALA A 17 22.72 -13.15 31.34
N LEU A 18 21.61 -13.59 30.75
CA LEU A 18 20.38 -13.92 31.46
C LEU A 18 20.32 -15.45 31.65
N PRO A 19 20.83 -15.98 32.77
CA PRO A 19 20.96 -17.42 32.99
C PRO A 19 19.61 -18.14 33.12
N GLY A 20 19.61 -19.44 32.89
CA GLY A 20 18.47 -20.31 33.25
C GLY A 20 17.40 -20.50 32.18
N LEU A 21 17.60 -20.00 30.96
CA LEU A 21 16.75 -20.39 29.82
C LEU A 21 17.12 -21.81 29.37
N ASP A 22 16.14 -22.70 29.30
CA ASP A 22 16.33 -24.15 29.14
C ASP A 22 16.34 -24.65 27.69
N GLY A 23 16.06 -23.77 26.73
CA GLY A 23 16.10 -24.05 25.30
C GLY A 23 16.29 -22.80 24.45
N ALA A 24 16.48 -22.98 23.14
CA ALA A 24 16.60 -21.87 22.19
C ALA A 24 15.22 -21.22 21.96
N PRO A 25 15.05 -19.93 22.34
CA PRO A 25 13.79 -19.24 22.12
C PRO A 25 13.65 -18.88 20.64
N LEU A 26 12.43 -19.01 20.12
CA LEU A 26 12.06 -18.61 18.76
C LEU A 26 11.53 -17.18 18.70
N ASP A 27 11.12 -16.62 19.84
CA ASP A 27 10.60 -15.26 19.96
C ASP A 27 10.79 -14.69 21.37
N PHE A 28 10.89 -13.36 21.44
CA PHE A 28 10.96 -12.58 22.68
C PHE A 28 9.93 -11.45 22.63
N GLY A 29 9.27 -11.19 23.76
CA GLY A 29 8.29 -10.12 23.90
C GLY A 29 8.46 -9.32 25.18
N LEU A 30 7.83 -8.14 25.20
CA LEU A 30 7.60 -7.36 26.40
C LEU A 30 6.10 -7.40 26.73
N THR A 31 5.77 -7.68 27.97
CA THR A 31 4.39 -7.71 28.46
C THR A 31 4.28 -7.03 29.83
N SER A 32 3.07 -6.72 30.26
CA SER A 32 2.79 -6.19 31.60
C SER A 32 2.14 -7.28 32.44
N VAL A 33 2.81 -7.73 33.50
CA VAL A 33 2.22 -8.66 34.49
C VAL A 33 1.97 -7.89 35.76
N ASN A 34 0.71 -7.79 36.19
CA ASN A 34 0.28 -6.99 37.35
C ASN A 34 0.74 -5.53 37.29
N GLY A 35 0.74 -4.92 36.10
CA GLY A 35 1.13 -3.52 35.89
C GLY A 35 2.64 -3.26 35.85
N SER A 36 3.48 -4.30 35.85
CA SER A 36 4.92 -4.17 35.71
C SER A 36 5.42 -4.77 34.40
N PRO A 37 6.31 -4.09 33.65
CA PRO A 37 6.90 -4.66 32.45
C PRO A 37 7.75 -5.88 32.78
N ARG A 38 7.62 -6.91 31.96
CA ARG A 38 8.31 -8.20 32.05
C ARG A 38 8.78 -8.63 30.66
N ILE A 39 9.93 -9.28 30.63
CA ILE A 39 10.46 -9.92 29.43
C ILE A 39 9.92 -11.34 29.38
N VAL A 40 9.40 -11.74 28.24
CA VAL A 40 8.89 -13.07 27.98
C VAL A 40 9.59 -13.69 26.78
N ALA A 41 9.74 -15.01 26.79
CA ALA A 41 10.38 -15.78 25.74
C ALA A 41 9.59 -17.06 25.49
N THR A 42 9.60 -17.55 24.26
CA THR A 42 8.99 -18.84 23.92
C THR A 42 9.80 -19.53 22.83
N GLY A 43 9.77 -20.86 22.82
CA GLY A 43 10.39 -21.67 21.76
C GLY A 43 9.94 -23.12 21.84
N ASP A 44 10.07 -23.83 20.73
CA ASP A 44 9.74 -25.27 20.67
C ASP A 44 10.64 -26.09 21.61
N ASP A 45 11.90 -25.66 21.79
CA ASP A 45 12.88 -26.31 22.67
C ASP A 45 12.84 -25.80 24.12
N CYS A 46 12.07 -24.74 24.42
CA CYS A 46 11.87 -24.24 25.78
C CYS A 46 10.82 -25.09 26.51
N SER A 47 10.80 -25.10 27.86
CA SER A 47 9.72 -25.76 28.64
C SER A 47 8.34 -25.06 28.57
N GLY A 48 8.18 -24.13 27.63
CA GLY A 48 6.97 -23.38 27.35
C GLY A 48 7.26 -21.90 27.13
N THR A 49 6.23 -21.08 27.30
CA THR A 49 6.36 -19.62 27.41
C THR A 49 6.90 -19.26 28.80
N LEU A 50 8.06 -18.61 28.83
CA LEU A 50 8.82 -18.29 30.03
C LEU A 50 8.85 -16.77 30.26
N MET A 51 8.88 -16.36 31.52
CA MET A 51 9.01 -14.97 31.98
C MET A 51 10.29 -14.80 32.79
N TRP A 52 11.00 -13.70 32.55
CA TRP A 52 12.15 -13.29 33.35
C TRP A 52 11.68 -12.61 34.65
N ASP A 53 12.08 -13.16 35.80
CA ASP A 53 11.73 -12.61 37.12
C ASP A 53 12.74 -11.58 37.67
N GLY A 54 13.83 -11.32 36.93
CA GLY A 54 14.96 -10.50 37.37
C GLY A 54 16.21 -11.28 37.77
N GLN A 55 16.11 -12.60 37.93
CA GLN A 55 17.20 -13.51 38.32
C GLN A 55 17.23 -14.81 37.51
N THR A 56 16.08 -15.38 37.15
CA THR A 56 15.94 -16.60 36.35
C THR A 56 14.68 -16.55 35.47
N TRP A 57 14.65 -17.41 34.44
CA TRP A 57 13.44 -17.67 33.67
C TRP A 57 12.53 -18.64 34.43
N GLN A 58 11.24 -18.32 34.49
CA GLN A 58 10.20 -19.17 35.09
C GLN A 58 9.02 -19.34 34.13
N GLY A 59 8.27 -20.44 34.24
CA GLY A 59 7.04 -20.64 33.47
C GLY A 59 6.03 -19.51 33.72
N LEU A 60 5.53 -18.91 32.64
CA LEU A 60 4.50 -17.88 32.74
C LEU A 60 3.12 -18.54 32.81
N GLY A 61 2.42 -18.43 33.94
CA GLY A 61 1.11 -19.06 34.12
C GLY A 61 1.17 -20.59 34.26
N SER A 62 0.00 -21.22 34.42
CA SER A 62 -0.10 -22.68 34.51
C SER A 62 -0.11 -23.33 33.13
N ASN A 63 0.74 -24.36 32.94
CA ASN A 63 0.87 -25.12 31.69
C ASN A 63 1.17 -24.24 30.46
N PRO A 64 2.28 -23.50 30.46
CA PRO A 64 2.60 -22.57 29.40
C PRO A 64 2.79 -23.29 28.05
N PRO A 65 2.22 -22.77 26.95
CA PRO A 65 2.35 -23.40 25.64
C PRO A 65 3.78 -23.27 25.10
N HIS A 66 4.21 -24.26 24.33
CA HIS A 66 5.40 -24.17 23.49
C HIS A 66 5.08 -23.30 22.27
N GLY A 67 5.15 -21.98 22.45
CA GLY A 67 4.90 -21.01 21.41
C GLY A 67 6.11 -20.81 20.48
N ARG A 68 5.85 -20.57 19.20
CA ARG A 68 6.79 -20.09 18.18
C ARG A 68 6.73 -18.57 18.00
N ARG A 69 5.61 -17.94 18.38
CA ARG A 69 5.36 -16.49 18.30
C ARG A 69 4.65 -15.98 19.54
N LEU A 70 5.01 -14.77 19.97
CA LEU A 70 4.33 -14.01 21.01
C LEU A 70 3.68 -12.77 20.41
N LEU A 71 2.54 -12.38 20.97
CA LEU A 71 1.89 -11.10 20.68
C LEU A 71 1.42 -10.49 22.00
N THR A 72 1.90 -9.28 22.29
CA THR A 72 1.29 -8.41 23.29
C THR A 72 0.44 -7.38 22.57
N THR A 73 -0.86 -7.34 22.85
CA THR A 73 -1.76 -6.36 22.22
C THR A 73 -1.58 -4.97 22.84
N SER A 74 -2.09 -3.95 22.15
CA SER A 74 -2.16 -2.58 22.65
C SER A 74 -2.96 -2.43 23.94
N GLN A 75 -3.86 -3.38 24.24
CA GLN A 75 -4.61 -3.46 25.50
C GLN A 75 -3.85 -4.19 26.61
N GLY A 76 -2.66 -4.73 26.33
CA GLY A 76 -1.81 -5.44 27.27
C GLY A 76 -2.10 -6.93 27.43
N GLU A 77 -2.92 -7.51 26.57
CA GLU A 77 -3.18 -8.95 26.55
C GLU A 77 -2.03 -9.72 25.90
N LEU A 78 -1.76 -10.94 26.36
CA LEU A 78 -0.66 -11.77 25.86
C LEU A 78 -1.17 -13.04 25.19
N PHE A 79 -0.71 -13.27 23.96
CA PHE A 79 -1.00 -14.44 23.16
C PHE A 79 0.27 -15.19 22.76
N ALA A 80 0.17 -16.51 22.64
CA ALA A 80 1.25 -17.38 22.19
C ALA A 80 0.74 -18.35 21.12
N ALA A 81 1.37 -18.37 19.95
CA ALA A 81 1.04 -19.31 18.87
C ALA A 81 2.07 -20.44 18.82
N SER A 82 1.63 -21.69 19.00
CA SER A 82 2.43 -22.91 18.82
C SER A 82 2.42 -23.38 17.37
N ALA A 83 3.04 -24.52 17.08
CA ALA A 83 2.93 -25.12 15.74
C ALA A 83 1.49 -25.48 15.32
N LYS A 84 0.55 -25.60 16.28
CA LYS A 84 -0.81 -26.12 16.03
C LYS A 84 -1.95 -25.26 16.58
N GLU A 85 -1.68 -24.41 17.57
CA GLU A 85 -2.71 -23.76 18.39
C GLU A 85 -2.29 -22.33 18.76
N VAL A 86 -3.27 -21.45 18.94
CA VAL A 86 -3.08 -20.11 19.51
C VAL A 86 -3.66 -20.12 20.92
N HIS A 87 -2.92 -19.57 21.88
CA HIS A 87 -3.31 -19.49 23.27
C HIS A 87 -3.37 -18.04 23.74
N HIS A 88 -4.34 -17.73 24.60
CA HIS A 88 -4.49 -16.47 25.30
C HIS A 88 -4.18 -16.67 26.79
N LEU A 89 -3.41 -15.76 27.40
CA LEU A 89 -3.18 -15.75 28.84
C LEU A 89 -4.30 -14.96 29.54
N ASP A 90 -5.23 -15.68 30.17
CA ASP A 90 -6.27 -15.09 31.01
C ASP A 90 -5.89 -15.26 32.48
N GLY A 91 -5.58 -14.14 33.14
CA GLY A 91 -5.03 -14.11 34.50
C GLY A 91 -3.71 -14.89 34.61
N ASN A 92 -3.76 -16.07 35.21
CA ASN A 92 -2.59 -16.95 35.39
C ASN A 92 -2.72 -18.28 34.61
N THR A 93 -3.67 -18.37 33.68
CA THR A 93 -4.00 -19.60 32.95
C THR A 93 -3.96 -19.38 31.45
N TRP A 94 -3.31 -20.27 30.71
CA TRP A 94 -3.34 -20.27 29.24
C TRP A 94 -4.57 -21.00 28.73
N MET A 95 -5.36 -20.32 27.90
CA MET A 95 -6.53 -20.89 27.25
C MET A 95 -6.30 -21.02 25.75
N ALA A 96 -6.51 -22.21 25.20
CA ALA A 96 -6.45 -22.43 23.76
C ALA A 96 -7.66 -21.77 23.08
N LEU A 97 -7.40 -21.01 22.02
CA LEU A 97 -8.42 -20.38 21.20
C LEU A 97 -8.81 -21.37 20.08
N GLY A 98 -9.83 -22.19 20.33
CA GLY A 98 -10.37 -23.15 19.35
C GLY A 98 -9.60 -24.47 19.26
N THR A 99 -9.96 -25.30 18.28
CA THR A 99 -9.34 -26.61 18.06
C THR A 99 -8.05 -26.50 17.27
N GLY A 100 -6.98 -27.17 17.71
CA GLY A 100 -5.70 -27.20 17.01
C GLY A 100 -5.73 -27.88 15.64
N VAL A 101 -4.69 -27.62 14.84
CA VAL A 101 -4.52 -28.22 13.51
C VAL A 101 -4.38 -29.75 13.62
N THR A 102 -5.25 -30.50 12.94
CA THR A 102 -5.35 -31.98 13.02
C THR A 102 -4.40 -32.73 12.08
N GLN A 103 -3.77 -32.04 11.11
CA GLN A 103 -2.85 -32.65 10.14
C GLN A 103 -1.42 -32.78 10.69
N PRO A 104 -0.62 -33.75 10.22
CA PRO A 104 0.80 -33.85 10.57
C PRO A 104 1.57 -32.63 10.07
N VAL A 105 2.03 -31.77 10.98
CA VAL A 105 2.83 -30.59 10.66
C VAL A 105 4.30 -30.98 10.45
N SER A 106 4.77 -30.94 9.20
CA SER A 106 6.19 -31.06 8.87
C SER A 106 6.91 -29.75 9.16
N SER A 107 7.44 -29.55 10.38
CA SER A 107 8.31 -28.45 10.86
C SER A 107 7.92 -26.97 10.56
N ARG A 108 6.88 -26.72 9.77
CA ARG A 108 6.32 -25.41 9.41
C ARG A 108 4.92 -25.33 10.01
N GLY A 109 4.73 -24.46 11.01
CA GLY A 109 3.46 -24.26 11.74
C GLY A 109 2.93 -22.84 11.59
N LEU A 110 2.19 -22.34 12.58
CA LEU A 110 1.87 -20.91 12.68
C LEU A 110 3.16 -20.09 12.69
N SER A 111 3.24 -19.08 11.83
CA SER A 111 4.45 -18.27 11.62
C SER A 111 4.25 -16.78 11.88
N ALA A 112 3.00 -16.33 11.97
CA ALA A 112 2.62 -14.94 12.21
C ALA A 112 1.47 -14.87 13.22
N LEU A 113 1.57 -13.91 14.13
CA LEU A 113 0.55 -13.54 15.11
C LEU A 113 0.59 -12.01 15.24
N SER A 114 -0.52 -11.33 14.98
CA SER A 114 -0.62 -9.87 15.01
C SER A 114 -1.95 -9.42 15.57
N GLU A 115 -1.99 -8.24 16.19
CA GLU A 115 -3.24 -7.53 16.46
C GLU A 115 -3.79 -7.00 15.11
N ALA A 116 -5.11 -7.08 14.91
CA ALA A 116 -5.73 -6.66 13.65
C ALA A 116 -5.80 -5.13 13.53
N LEU A 117 -6.22 -4.46 14.61
CA LEU A 117 -6.12 -3.00 14.77
C LEU A 117 -5.79 -2.69 16.24
N PRO A 118 -4.99 -1.66 16.54
CA PRO A 118 -4.74 -1.26 17.91
C PRO A 118 -6.05 -0.95 18.65
N GLY A 119 -6.34 -1.68 19.71
CA GLY A 119 -7.35 -1.34 20.70
C GLY A 119 -8.69 -2.04 20.52
N ASN A 120 -8.81 -2.97 19.56
CA ASN A 120 -10.06 -3.72 19.33
C ASN A 120 -10.06 -5.15 19.91
N GLY A 121 -8.91 -5.68 20.34
CA GLY A 121 -8.78 -7.03 20.90
C GLY A 121 -8.84 -8.16 19.87
N ASP A 122 -8.90 -7.84 18.57
CA ASP A 122 -8.88 -8.83 17.50
C ASP A 122 -7.44 -9.25 17.17
N ILE A 123 -7.23 -10.54 16.93
CA ILE A 123 -5.91 -11.05 16.51
C ILE A 123 -6.02 -11.80 15.18
N VAL A 124 -4.97 -11.69 14.37
CA VAL A 124 -4.79 -12.43 13.12
C VAL A 124 -3.65 -13.43 13.32
N ALA A 125 -3.92 -14.68 12.97
CA ALA A 125 -2.94 -15.75 12.96
C ALA A 125 -2.75 -16.28 11.53
N GLY A 126 -1.50 -16.54 11.17
CA GLY A 126 -1.13 -16.99 9.84
C GLY A 126 0.01 -17.99 9.85
N GLY A 127 0.05 -18.88 8.85
CA GLY A 127 1.09 -19.89 8.75
C GLY A 127 1.07 -20.63 7.41
N THR A 128 1.93 -21.63 7.26
CA THR A 128 1.93 -22.52 6.10
C THR A 128 0.94 -23.68 6.23
N VAL A 129 0.06 -23.63 7.23
CA VAL A 129 -0.84 -24.72 7.61
C VAL A 129 -2.29 -24.29 7.44
N PRO A 130 -3.14 -25.10 6.78
CA PRO A 130 -4.56 -24.86 6.76
C PRO A 130 -5.20 -25.26 8.10
N GLY A 131 -6.30 -24.61 8.49
CA GLY A 131 -7.11 -25.09 9.63
C GLY A 131 -6.86 -24.36 10.96
N ILE A 132 -6.38 -23.12 10.93
CA ILE A 132 -6.10 -22.34 12.15
C ILE A 132 -7.39 -22.19 12.97
N GLY A 133 -7.38 -22.59 14.25
CA GLY A 133 -8.54 -22.44 15.12
C GLY A 133 -9.78 -23.23 14.69
N GLY A 134 -9.63 -24.22 13.80
CA GLY A 134 -10.72 -25.03 13.25
C GLY A 134 -11.41 -24.46 12.00
N VAL A 135 -10.99 -23.31 11.48
CA VAL A 135 -11.53 -22.72 10.23
C VAL A 135 -10.64 -23.00 9.02
N PRO A 136 -11.21 -23.19 7.81
CA PRO A 136 -10.43 -23.44 6.60
C PRO A 136 -9.53 -22.24 6.22
N GLY A 137 -8.40 -22.50 5.56
CA GLY A 137 -7.46 -21.46 5.10
C GLY A 137 -6.20 -21.32 5.96
N ALA A 138 -5.21 -20.59 5.42
CA ALA A 138 -3.89 -20.36 6.02
C ALA A 138 -3.79 -19.06 6.85
N LEU A 139 -4.86 -18.26 6.84
CA LEU A 139 -5.04 -17.02 7.59
C LEU A 139 -6.39 -17.05 8.30
N ALA A 140 -6.41 -16.72 9.58
CA ALA A 140 -7.65 -16.64 10.36
C ALA A 140 -7.61 -15.45 11.32
N ARG A 141 -8.78 -14.87 11.56
CA ARG A 141 -8.98 -13.77 12.53
C ARG A 141 -9.80 -14.28 13.70
N TRP A 142 -9.33 -14.03 14.91
CA TRP A 142 -10.08 -14.21 16.14
C TRP A 142 -10.71 -12.87 16.54
N ASN A 143 -12.01 -12.91 16.84
CA ASN A 143 -12.80 -11.70 17.18
C ASN A 143 -13.14 -11.57 18.68
N GLY A 144 -12.39 -12.24 19.54
CA GLY A 144 -12.71 -12.37 20.97
C GLY A 144 -13.60 -13.57 21.31
N THR A 145 -14.32 -14.16 20.35
CA THR A 145 -15.25 -15.28 20.60
C THR A 145 -15.12 -16.46 19.65
N ALA A 146 -14.75 -16.23 18.39
CA ALA A 146 -14.61 -17.26 17.38
C ALA A 146 -13.52 -16.92 16.35
N TRP A 147 -12.93 -17.96 15.76
CA TRP A 147 -12.12 -17.81 14.56
C TRP A 147 -13.01 -17.66 13.33
N THR A 148 -12.63 -16.76 12.45
CA THR A 148 -13.18 -16.65 11.10
C THR A 148 -12.04 -16.82 10.11
N SER A 149 -12.24 -17.68 9.10
CA SER A 149 -11.30 -17.77 7.99
C SER A 149 -11.23 -16.41 7.31
N LEU A 150 -10.05 -15.80 7.27
CA LEU A 150 -9.85 -14.71 6.34
C LEU A 150 -9.71 -15.36 4.96
N PRO A 151 -10.34 -14.81 3.91
CA PRO A 151 -10.03 -15.23 2.56
C PRO A 151 -8.51 -15.17 2.43
N ASP A 152 -7.89 -16.30 2.18
CA ASP A 152 -6.61 -16.21 1.51
C ASP A 152 -6.92 -15.52 0.17
N SER A 153 -6.08 -14.58 -0.22
CA SER A 153 -6.15 -14.01 -1.56
C SER A 153 -5.70 -15.04 -2.61
N SER A 154 -5.98 -16.34 -2.39
CA SER A 154 -5.41 -17.44 -3.14
C SER A 154 -6.31 -18.69 -3.10
N THR A 155 -7.47 -18.61 -3.76
CA THR A 155 -8.21 -19.82 -4.20
C THR A 155 -7.35 -20.75 -5.10
N ARG A 156 -6.13 -20.33 -5.50
CA ARG A 156 -5.20 -21.08 -6.36
C ARG A 156 -3.81 -21.38 -5.79
N GLY A 157 -3.56 -21.18 -4.49
CA GLY A 157 -2.31 -21.62 -3.84
C GLY A 157 -1.01 -20.90 -4.28
N ALA A 158 -1.10 -19.82 -5.06
CA ALA A 158 -0.02 -18.86 -5.27
C ALA A 158 -0.38 -17.58 -4.51
N PRO A 159 0.56 -16.92 -3.82
CA PRO A 159 0.21 -15.78 -2.99
C PRO A 159 -0.06 -14.55 -3.89
N PHE A 160 -1.13 -13.78 -3.65
CA PHE A 160 -1.55 -12.59 -4.41
C PHE A 160 -0.42 -11.60 -4.72
N LEU A 161 0.06 -11.58 -5.96
CA LEU A 161 1.15 -10.70 -6.41
C LEU A 161 0.54 -9.58 -7.26
N PRO A 162 0.18 -8.43 -6.65
CA PRO A 162 -0.49 -7.40 -7.40
C PRO A 162 0.48 -6.76 -8.40
N TRP A 163 0.21 -6.93 -9.70
CA TRP A 163 1.00 -6.37 -10.79
C TRP A 163 0.60 -4.94 -11.13
N ASP A 164 -0.66 -4.57 -10.91
CA ASP A 164 -1.16 -3.21 -11.12
C ASP A 164 -2.31 -2.88 -10.15
N VAL A 165 -2.54 -1.58 -9.93
CA VAL A 165 -3.64 -1.02 -9.12
C VAL A 165 -4.26 0.15 -9.88
N VAL A 166 -5.56 0.37 -9.74
CA VAL A 166 -6.23 1.56 -10.28
C VAL A 166 -7.46 1.92 -9.45
N SER A 167 -7.77 3.21 -9.35
CA SER A 167 -9.07 3.67 -8.82
C SER A 167 -10.08 3.75 -9.96
N TYR A 168 -11.26 3.17 -9.79
CA TYR A 168 -12.33 3.21 -10.78
C TYR A 168 -13.69 3.42 -10.10
N GLU A 169 -14.54 4.24 -10.71
CA GLU A 169 -15.92 4.43 -10.28
C GLU A 169 -16.81 3.36 -10.92
N SER A 170 -17.33 2.46 -10.09
CA SER A 170 -18.35 1.48 -10.47
C SER A 170 -19.54 1.66 -9.53
N ASP A 171 -20.74 1.18 -9.86
CA ASP A 171 -21.92 1.24 -8.96
C ASP A 171 -22.25 2.60 -8.29
N GLY A 172 -21.72 3.70 -8.83
CA GLY A 172 -21.86 5.05 -8.29
C GLY A 172 -20.92 5.38 -7.13
N GLN A 173 -19.91 4.54 -6.85
CA GLN A 173 -18.88 4.74 -5.84
C GLN A 173 -17.48 4.52 -6.43
N ARG A 174 -16.48 5.20 -5.88
CA ARG A 174 -15.08 5.00 -6.27
C ARG A 174 -14.48 3.86 -5.45
N HIS A 175 -13.87 2.89 -6.13
CA HIS A 175 -13.21 1.75 -5.49
C HIS A 175 -11.78 1.62 -5.98
N LEU A 176 -10.93 0.96 -5.17
CA LEU A 176 -9.61 0.50 -5.59
C LEU A 176 -9.72 -0.89 -6.22
N TYR A 177 -9.04 -1.07 -7.34
CA TYR A 177 -8.92 -2.34 -8.03
C TYR A 177 -7.46 -2.73 -8.14
N SER A 178 -7.17 -4.01 -8.01
CA SER A 178 -5.83 -4.54 -8.23
C SER A 178 -5.89 -5.83 -9.04
N ALA A 179 -4.79 -6.14 -9.71
CA ALA A 179 -4.70 -7.23 -10.66
C ALA A 179 -3.57 -8.20 -10.29
N ASP A 180 -3.90 -9.50 -10.33
CA ASP A 180 -2.92 -10.58 -10.34
C ASP A 180 -3.27 -11.63 -11.43
N GLN A 181 -3.62 -12.87 -11.08
CA GLN A 181 -4.25 -13.86 -11.97
C GLN A 181 -5.74 -13.56 -12.19
N SER A 182 -6.28 -12.54 -11.53
CA SER A 182 -7.65 -12.04 -11.67
C SER A 182 -7.69 -10.54 -11.35
N VAL A 183 -8.87 -9.93 -11.46
CA VAL A 183 -9.10 -8.55 -11.03
C VAL A 183 -9.87 -8.55 -9.72
N TRP A 184 -9.38 -7.77 -8.76
CA TRP A 184 -9.89 -7.70 -7.40
C TRP A 184 -10.34 -6.28 -7.11
N ARG A 185 -11.43 -6.13 -6.35
CA ARG A 185 -11.94 -4.86 -5.83
C ARG A 185 -11.74 -4.80 -4.33
N LEU A 186 -11.28 -3.68 -3.80
CA LEU A 186 -11.23 -3.43 -2.37
C LEU A 186 -12.62 -3.00 -1.88
N GLU A 187 -13.16 -3.71 -0.89
CA GLU A 187 -14.41 -3.38 -0.20
C GLU A 187 -14.13 -3.35 1.30
N GLY A 188 -14.19 -2.16 1.91
CA GLY A 188 -13.76 -1.97 3.29
C GLY A 188 -12.27 -2.31 3.46
N ASP A 189 -11.96 -3.29 4.30
CA ASP A 189 -10.60 -3.77 4.57
C ASP A 189 -10.21 -5.04 3.78
N ARG A 190 -11.03 -5.46 2.80
CA ARG A 190 -10.86 -6.76 2.12
C ARG A 190 -10.90 -6.67 0.60
N TRP A 191 -10.05 -7.46 -0.03
CA TRP A 191 -10.07 -7.67 -1.48
C TRP A 191 -11.07 -8.76 -1.86
N HIS A 192 -11.92 -8.44 -2.84
CA HIS A 192 -12.93 -9.33 -3.41
C HIS A 192 -12.63 -9.56 -4.90
N GLU A 193 -12.53 -10.82 -5.31
CA GLU A 193 -12.36 -11.19 -6.73
C GLU A 193 -13.61 -10.79 -7.53
N LEU A 194 -13.43 -10.18 -8.71
CA LEU A 194 -14.54 -9.86 -9.59
C LEU A 194 -14.92 -11.08 -10.46
N PRO A 195 -16.13 -11.64 -10.29
CA PRO A 195 -16.52 -12.86 -11.00
C PRO A 195 -16.70 -12.61 -12.52
N GLY A 196 -16.39 -13.64 -13.30
CA GLY A 196 -16.59 -13.64 -14.76
C GLY A 196 -15.57 -12.82 -15.56
N GLY A 197 -14.56 -12.27 -14.89
CA GLY A 197 -13.44 -11.56 -15.51
C GLY A 197 -12.32 -12.48 -15.99
N PRO A 198 -11.17 -11.90 -16.37
CA PRO A 198 -10.00 -12.68 -16.77
C PRO A 198 -9.52 -13.61 -15.65
N SER A 199 -9.17 -14.85 -16.00
CA SER A 199 -8.64 -15.87 -15.08
C SER A 199 -7.19 -16.25 -15.39
N GLU A 200 -6.45 -15.31 -15.95
CA GLU A 200 -5.04 -15.41 -16.34
C GLU A 200 -4.27 -14.20 -15.83
N GLN A 201 -2.95 -14.20 -15.98
CA GLN A 201 -2.08 -13.15 -15.47
C GLN A 201 -2.42 -11.78 -16.09
N VAL A 202 -3.14 -10.97 -15.33
CA VAL A 202 -3.46 -9.57 -15.61
C VAL A 202 -2.24 -8.73 -15.26
N TRP A 203 -1.63 -8.16 -16.29
CA TRP A 203 -0.36 -7.44 -16.16
C TRP A 203 -0.55 -5.94 -15.98
N ASN A 204 -1.64 -5.39 -16.50
CA ASN A 204 -1.90 -3.96 -16.43
C ASN A 204 -3.40 -3.65 -16.41
N LEU A 205 -3.74 -2.64 -15.61
CA LEU A 205 -5.07 -2.05 -15.49
C LEU A 205 -5.03 -0.58 -15.93
N GLU A 206 -6.05 -0.15 -16.66
CA GLU A 206 -6.21 1.25 -17.06
C GLU A 206 -7.69 1.63 -17.08
N VAL A 207 -8.01 2.83 -16.60
CA VAL A 207 -9.36 3.38 -16.70
C VAL A 207 -9.41 4.31 -17.90
N PHE A 208 -10.44 4.14 -18.72
CA PHE A 208 -10.64 4.94 -19.93
C PHE A 208 -12.12 5.16 -20.18
N ASP A 209 -12.47 6.36 -20.63
CA ASP A 209 -13.81 6.67 -21.14
C ASP A 209 -13.82 6.46 -22.66
N ASP A 210 -14.46 5.39 -23.11
CA ASP A 210 -14.60 5.06 -24.53
C ASP A 210 -15.81 5.71 -25.21
N GLY A 211 -16.43 6.68 -24.54
CA GLY A 211 -17.63 7.38 -25.01
C GLY A 211 -18.93 6.75 -24.52
N SER A 212 -18.88 5.62 -23.80
CA SER A 212 -20.03 5.06 -23.07
C SER A 212 -19.97 5.33 -21.56
N GLY A 213 -18.99 6.13 -21.11
CA GLY A 213 -18.62 6.32 -19.72
C GLY A 213 -17.29 5.64 -19.39
N HIS A 214 -16.77 5.89 -18.20
CA HIS A 214 -15.52 5.30 -17.75
C HIS A 214 -15.69 3.78 -17.57
N ALA A 215 -14.73 3.02 -18.09
CA ALA A 215 -14.63 1.58 -17.92
C ALA A 215 -13.21 1.18 -17.47
N LEU A 216 -13.12 0.03 -16.80
CA LEU A 216 -11.86 -0.58 -16.41
C LEU A 216 -11.39 -1.54 -17.49
N TYR A 217 -10.17 -1.34 -17.99
CA TYR A 217 -9.52 -2.19 -18.97
C TYR A 217 -8.40 -2.99 -18.33
N ALA A 218 -8.37 -4.29 -18.61
CA ALA A 218 -7.39 -5.24 -18.10
C ALA A 218 -6.66 -5.93 -19.26
N ALA A 219 -5.35 -5.75 -19.34
CA ALA A 219 -4.48 -6.43 -20.30
C ALA A 219 -3.77 -7.61 -19.63
N LEU A 220 -3.74 -8.74 -20.35
CA LEU A 220 -3.05 -9.96 -19.92
C LEU A 220 -1.63 -10.00 -20.46
N LEU A 221 -0.69 -10.59 -19.72
CA LEU A 221 0.71 -10.71 -20.12
C LEU A 221 0.87 -11.43 -21.47
N ASP A 222 0.16 -12.56 -21.63
CA ASP A 222 0.23 -13.43 -22.80
C ASP A 222 -1.12 -13.59 -23.53
N GLY A 223 -2.09 -12.74 -23.20
CA GLY A 223 -3.44 -12.83 -23.77
C GLY A 223 -3.57 -12.30 -25.19
N ASP A 224 -4.67 -12.69 -25.82
CA ASP A 224 -5.07 -12.31 -27.17
C ASP A 224 -6.23 -11.30 -27.19
N ALA A 225 -6.59 -10.76 -26.03
CA ALA A 225 -7.64 -9.74 -25.87
C ALA A 225 -7.32 -8.79 -24.71
N VAL A 226 -7.92 -7.61 -24.76
CA VAL A 226 -8.06 -6.71 -23.61
C VAL A 226 -9.47 -6.87 -23.06
N TRP A 227 -9.58 -7.06 -21.76
CA TRP A 227 -10.85 -7.20 -21.06
C TRP A 227 -11.36 -5.82 -20.64
N ARG A 228 -12.64 -5.56 -20.85
CA ARG A 228 -13.31 -4.30 -20.51
C ARG A 228 -14.43 -4.58 -19.52
N PHE A 229 -14.43 -3.88 -18.38
CA PHE A 229 -15.45 -3.94 -17.36
C PHE A 229 -16.20 -2.61 -17.27
N ASP A 230 -17.52 -2.64 -17.46
CA ASP A 230 -18.39 -1.46 -17.42
C ASP A 230 -18.91 -1.10 -16.02
N GLY A 231 -18.35 -1.72 -14.98
CA GLY A 231 -18.84 -1.65 -13.61
C GLY A 231 -19.80 -2.78 -13.22
N THR A 232 -20.31 -3.54 -14.20
CA THR A 232 -21.23 -4.67 -13.96
C THR A 232 -20.84 -5.93 -14.72
N THR A 233 -20.38 -5.81 -15.95
CA THR A 233 -20.10 -6.94 -16.84
C THR A 233 -18.77 -6.83 -17.55
N TRP A 234 -18.14 -7.98 -17.78
CA TRP A 234 -16.92 -8.11 -18.55
C TRP A 234 -17.23 -8.37 -20.02
N THR A 235 -16.50 -7.68 -20.91
CA THR A 235 -16.52 -7.88 -22.36
C THR A 235 -15.08 -7.97 -22.87
N THR A 236 -14.83 -8.82 -23.87
CA THR A 236 -13.50 -8.97 -24.46
C THR A 236 -13.36 -8.16 -25.74
N ILE A 237 -12.21 -7.51 -25.90
CA ILE A 237 -11.81 -6.77 -27.09
C ILE A 237 -10.63 -7.50 -27.73
N PRO A 238 -10.85 -8.26 -28.83
CA PRO A 238 -9.80 -9.05 -29.46
C PRO A 238 -8.63 -8.19 -29.94
N LEU A 239 -7.41 -8.63 -29.67
CA LEU A 239 -6.20 -8.05 -30.23
C LEU A 239 -5.98 -8.53 -31.67
N PRO A 240 -5.23 -7.77 -32.49
CA PRO A 240 -4.78 -8.27 -33.79
C PRO A 240 -3.92 -9.54 -33.62
N PRO A 241 -3.86 -10.42 -34.64
CA PRO A 241 -3.10 -11.66 -34.55
C PRO A 241 -1.65 -11.44 -34.10
N GLN A 242 -1.16 -12.29 -33.19
CA GLN A 242 0.23 -12.30 -32.68
C GLN A 242 0.64 -11.05 -31.89
N VAL A 243 -0.25 -10.08 -31.68
CA VAL A 243 -0.02 -8.95 -30.81
C VAL A 243 -0.08 -9.41 -29.35
N ARG A 244 0.86 -8.91 -28.55
CA ARG A 244 0.89 -9.01 -27.09
C ARG A 244 1.09 -7.62 -26.53
N ILE A 245 0.29 -7.27 -25.54
CA ILE A 245 0.31 -5.94 -24.91
C ILE A 245 1.08 -6.04 -23.59
N ARG A 246 1.94 -5.05 -23.31
CA ARG A 246 2.61 -4.90 -22.03
C ARG A 246 2.05 -3.75 -21.20
N LYS A 247 1.53 -2.72 -21.86
CA LYS A 247 1.03 -1.53 -21.17
C LYS A 247 -0.14 -0.90 -21.90
N LEU A 248 -1.19 -0.60 -21.15
CA LEU A 248 -2.25 0.32 -21.54
C LEU A 248 -1.97 1.70 -20.93
N ARG A 249 -2.25 2.75 -21.70
CA ARG A 249 -2.16 4.15 -21.27
C ARG A 249 -3.30 4.95 -21.87
N CYS A 250 -4.04 5.63 -21.01
CA CYS A 250 -4.91 6.72 -21.41
C CYS A 250 -4.06 7.99 -21.57
N LEU A 251 -4.00 8.53 -22.79
CA LEU A 251 -3.23 9.76 -23.08
C LEU A 251 -4.12 10.83 -23.71
N GLY A 252 -3.99 12.06 -23.20
CA GLY A 252 -4.68 13.25 -23.70
C GLY A 252 -5.68 13.84 -22.70
N PRO A 253 -6.10 15.10 -22.89
CA PRO A 253 -7.00 15.77 -21.97
C PRO A 253 -8.48 15.42 -22.23
N GLY A 254 -9.21 15.10 -21.15
CA GLY A 254 -10.67 15.01 -21.13
C GLY A 254 -11.25 14.10 -22.21
N THR A 255 -12.29 14.58 -22.91
CA THR A 255 -13.00 13.83 -23.98
C THR A 255 -12.17 13.58 -25.24
N GLY A 256 -10.94 14.13 -25.33
CA GLY A 256 -10.00 13.87 -26.42
C GLY A 256 -8.94 12.83 -26.07
N ALA A 257 -9.01 12.22 -24.89
CA ALA A 257 -8.10 11.16 -24.48
C ALA A 257 -8.28 9.91 -25.37
N GLN A 258 -7.20 9.16 -25.55
CA GLN A 258 -7.19 7.92 -26.30
C GLN A 258 -6.54 6.82 -25.47
N LEU A 259 -7.09 5.61 -25.55
CA LEU A 259 -6.48 4.42 -24.98
C LEU A 259 -5.49 3.84 -25.95
N TYR A 260 -4.23 3.85 -25.54
CA TYR A 260 -3.13 3.23 -26.25
C TYR A 260 -2.72 1.93 -25.59
N ALA A 261 -2.31 0.96 -26.40
CA ALA A 261 -1.72 -0.30 -25.98
C ALA A 261 -0.31 -0.40 -26.57
N ALA A 262 0.71 -0.28 -25.73
CA ALA A 262 2.10 -0.52 -26.08
C ALA A 262 2.42 -2.01 -25.89
N GLY A 263 3.13 -2.58 -26.85
CA GLY A 263 3.47 -3.99 -26.83
C GLY A 263 4.27 -4.39 -28.05
N GLY A 264 4.02 -5.60 -28.55
CA GLY A 264 4.75 -6.09 -29.71
C GLY A 264 4.09 -7.27 -30.40
N ILE A 265 4.59 -7.56 -31.60
CA ILE A 265 4.21 -8.70 -32.42
C ILE A 265 5.29 -9.76 -32.26
N ALA A 266 4.88 -10.96 -31.81
CA ALA A 266 5.80 -12.10 -31.70
C ALA A 266 6.13 -12.64 -33.09
N LEU A 267 7.42 -12.73 -33.43
CA LEU A 267 7.85 -13.24 -34.72
C LEU A 267 8.01 -14.77 -34.70
N PRO A 268 7.62 -15.51 -35.77
CA PRO A 268 7.81 -16.96 -35.85
C PRO A 268 9.26 -17.43 -35.73
N THR A 269 10.21 -16.56 -36.08
CA THR A 269 11.66 -16.82 -36.04
C THR A 269 12.28 -16.60 -34.67
N GLY A 270 11.48 -16.20 -33.66
CA GLY A 270 11.97 -15.62 -32.42
C GLY A 270 12.28 -14.13 -32.57
N GLY A 271 12.07 -13.37 -31.48
CA GLY A 271 12.19 -11.92 -31.45
C GLY A 271 10.84 -11.19 -31.54
N TRP A 272 10.88 -9.86 -31.44
CA TRP A 272 9.70 -9.01 -31.37
C TRP A 272 9.75 -7.86 -32.37
N GLN A 273 8.57 -7.39 -32.77
CA GLN A 273 8.42 -6.05 -33.32
C GLN A 273 7.61 -5.20 -32.35
N SER A 274 8.24 -4.19 -31.78
CA SER A 274 7.62 -3.26 -30.84
C SER A 274 6.67 -2.33 -31.57
N GLY A 275 5.49 -2.14 -31.00
CA GLY A 275 4.42 -1.39 -31.63
C GLY A 275 3.49 -0.73 -30.62
N LEU A 276 2.62 0.10 -31.17
CA LEU A 276 1.60 0.83 -30.44
C LEU A 276 0.28 0.66 -31.19
N TRP A 277 -0.79 0.43 -30.45
CA TRP A 277 -2.15 0.37 -30.98
C TRP A 277 -3.04 1.36 -30.23
N THR A 278 -4.03 1.94 -30.90
CA THR A 278 -5.05 2.80 -30.29
C THR A 278 -6.42 2.14 -30.45
N LEU A 279 -7.26 2.26 -29.43
CA LEU A 279 -8.61 1.71 -29.46
C LEU A 279 -9.55 2.67 -30.22
N GLN A 280 -10.22 2.17 -31.26
CA GLN A 280 -11.25 2.91 -32.00
C GLN A 280 -12.55 2.10 -31.98
N GLY A 281 -13.53 2.54 -31.18
CA GLY A 281 -14.69 1.73 -30.84
C GLY A 281 -14.25 0.48 -30.08
N MET A 282 -14.54 -0.70 -30.61
CA MET A 282 -14.12 -2.00 -30.03
C MET A 282 -13.05 -2.70 -30.88
N THR A 283 -12.24 -1.92 -31.62
CA THR A 283 -11.21 -2.46 -32.52
C THR A 283 -9.88 -1.74 -32.31
N TRP A 284 -8.80 -2.50 -32.17
CA TRP A 284 -7.44 -1.97 -32.08
C TRP A 284 -6.88 -1.61 -33.46
N GLN A 285 -6.36 -0.39 -33.60
CA GLN A 285 -5.73 0.12 -34.81
C GLN A 285 -4.24 0.40 -34.57
N PRO A 286 -3.32 0.01 -35.45
CA PRO A 286 -1.90 0.29 -35.28
C PRO A 286 -1.60 1.79 -35.39
N VAL A 287 -0.68 2.26 -34.55
CA VAL A 287 -0.15 3.63 -34.55
C VAL A 287 1.29 3.59 -35.05
N GLY A 288 1.45 3.94 -36.33
CA GLY A 288 2.71 3.80 -37.05
C GLY A 288 3.10 2.33 -37.31
N ASN A 289 4.23 2.15 -37.98
CA ASN A 289 4.74 0.82 -38.35
C ASN A 289 5.58 0.20 -37.21
N PRO A 290 5.30 -1.03 -36.74
CA PRO A 290 6.10 -1.68 -35.72
C PRO A 290 7.60 -1.72 -36.06
N VAL A 291 8.45 -1.52 -35.06
CA VAL A 291 9.90 -1.49 -35.20
C VAL A 291 10.55 -2.77 -34.68
N PRO A 292 11.63 -3.27 -35.30
CA PRO A 292 12.39 -4.40 -34.75
C PRO A 292 12.86 -4.13 -33.33
N ALA A 293 12.68 -5.09 -32.43
CA ALA A 293 13.10 -4.99 -31.04
C ALA A 293 13.44 -6.35 -30.44
N PHE A 294 14.26 -6.35 -29.39
CA PHE A 294 14.57 -7.50 -28.56
C PHE A 294 13.43 -7.82 -27.59
N ASP A 295 12.69 -6.82 -27.11
CA ASP A 295 11.52 -6.97 -26.23
C ASP A 295 10.37 -6.05 -26.70
N PRO A 296 9.10 -6.37 -26.42
CA PRO A 296 7.96 -5.51 -26.71
C PRO A 296 8.08 -4.12 -26.09
N ALA A 297 7.38 -3.15 -26.67
CA ALA A 297 7.29 -1.81 -26.11
C ALA A 297 6.66 -1.87 -24.71
N ARG A 298 7.28 -1.16 -23.77
CA ARG A 298 6.97 -1.20 -22.34
C ARG A 298 6.10 -0.04 -21.88
N ASP A 299 6.19 1.09 -22.56
CA ASP A 299 5.39 2.27 -22.23
C ASP A 299 5.23 3.20 -23.43
N VAL A 300 4.29 4.11 -23.31
CA VAL A 300 4.03 5.19 -24.26
C VAL A 300 3.75 6.46 -23.48
N ALA A 301 4.29 7.58 -23.95
CA ALA A 301 3.95 8.90 -23.43
C ALA A 301 3.72 9.87 -24.57
N ARG A 302 2.89 10.87 -24.27
CA ARG A 302 2.82 12.10 -25.05
C ARG A 302 3.82 13.07 -24.43
N HIS A 303 4.49 13.88 -25.24
CA HIS A 303 5.36 14.94 -24.74
C HIS A 303 5.39 16.10 -25.71
N ASP A 304 5.30 17.33 -25.19
CA ASP A 304 5.48 18.56 -25.97
C ASP A 304 6.78 19.25 -25.57
N ASP A 305 7.74 19.30 -26.50
CA ASP A 305 9.03 19.97 -26.33
C ASP A 305 8.97 21.48 -26.61
N GLY A 306 7.77 22.03 -26.80
CA GLY A 306 7.53 23.41 -27.20
C GLY A 306 7.46 23.62 -28.71
N THR A 307 7.74 22.59 -29.51
CA THR A 307 7.56 22.61 -30.98
C THR A 307 6.29 21.90 -31.44
N GLY A 308 5.52 21.38 -30.49
CA GLY A 308 4.29 20.65 -30.72
C GLY A 308 4.38 19.23 -30.18
N SER A 309 3.26 18.78 -29.63
CA SER A 309 3.16 17.50 -28.95
C SER A 309 3.35 16.28 -29.86
N ARG A 310 4.17 15.33 -29.42
CA ARG A 310 4.53 14.09 -30.11
C ARG A 310 4.28 12.87 -29.24
N LEU A 311 4.21 11.70 -29.87
CA LEU A 311 4.17 10.41 -29.17
C LEU A 311 5.57 9.81 -29.10
N TYR A 312 5.90 9.32 -27.91
CA TYR A 312 7.12 8.59 -27.62
C TYR A 312 6.77 7.18 -27.17
N LEU A 313 7.43 6.19 -27.77
CA LEU A 313 7.28 4.78 -27.45
C LEU A 313 8.57 4.26 -26.81
N LEU A 314 8.45 3.62 -25.66
CA LEU A 314 9.58 3.00 -24.98
C LEU A 314 9.72 1.55 -25.41
N ALA A 315 10.49 1.31 -26.47
CA ALA A 315 10.91 -0.03 -26.88
C ALA A 315 12.21 -0.41 -26.15
N ASP A 316 13.17 -1.05 -26.84
CA ASP A 316 14.54 -1.17 -26.31
C ASP A 316 15.21 0.20 -26.15
N ARG A 317 14.83 1.16 -27.00
CA ARG A 317 15.22 2.56 -26.97
C ARG A 317 13.99 3.43 -27.13
N LEU A 318 14.09 4.68 -26.71
CA LEU A 318 13.06 5.67 -26.97
C LEU A 318 12.88 5.82 -28.47
N GLN A 319 11.64 5.74 -28.92
CA GLN A 319 11.24 6.02 -30.29
C GLN A 319 10.28 7.20 -30.28
N GLU A 320 10.42 8.09 -31.25
CA GLU A 320 9.53 9.20 -31.51
C GLU A 320 8.74 8.93 -32.79
N LEU A 321 7.44 9.19 -32.77
CA LEU A 321 6.58 9.04 -33.95
C LEU A 321 6.71 10.27 -34.85
N VAL A 322 7.17 10.06 -36.08
CA VAL A 322 7.18 11.08 -37.15
C VAL A 322 6.36 10.56 -38.33
N GLY A 323 5.19 11.17 -38.55
CA GLY A 323 4.22 10.67 -39.51
C GLY A 323 3.71 9.29 -39.09
N THR A 324 4.06 8.25 -39.86
CA THR A 324 3.70 6.84 -39.56
C THR A 324 4.91 5.99 -39.17
N THR A 325 6.07 6.59 -38.95
CA THR A 325 7.31 5.87 -38.71
C THR A 325 7.90 6.26 -37.37
N TRP A 326 8.35 5.25 -36.63
CA TRP A 326 9.05 5.42 -35.37
C TRP A 326 10.55 5.59 -35.62
N HIS A 327 11.15 6.59 -34.99
CA HIS A 327 12.56 6.91 -35.13
C HIS A 327 13.22 7.11 -33.77
N GLU A 328 14.48 6.69 -33.62
CA GLU A 328 15.27 7.07 -32.44
C GLU A 328 15.54 8.58 -32.49
N PRO A 329 15.07 9.36 -31.49
CA PRO A 329 15.18 10.80 -31.53
C PRO A 329 16.64 11.24 -31.35
N SER A 330 17.09 12.20 -32.17
CA SER A 330 18.45 12.76 -32.09
C SER A 330 18.50 13.89 -31.07
N ILE A 331 18.55 13.54 -29.78
CA ILE A 331 18.54 14.51 -28.68
C ILE A 331 19.95 14.65 -28.08
N PRO A 332 20.53 15.87 -28.06
CA PRO A 332 21.79 16.15 -27.38
C PRO A 332 21.80 15.68 -25.92
N GLY A 333 22.82 14.92 -25.53
CA GLY A 333 23.02 14.43 -24.16
C GLY A 333 22.48 13.04 -23.90
N ILE A 334 21.70 12.44 -24.82
CA ILE A 334 21.32 11.02 -24.71
C ILE A 334 22.55 10.14 -24.98
N PRO A 335 22.90 9.18 -24.09
CA PRO A 335 24.00 8.25 -24.32
C PRO A 335 23.78 7.42 -25.58
N PRO A 336 24.81 7.16 -26.42
CA PRO A 336 24.64 6.28 -27.57
C PRO A 336 24.40 4.83 -27.12
N ASN A 337 23.51 4.11 -27.80
CA ASN A 337 23.21 2.69 -27.56
C ASN A 337 22.69 2.33 -26.16
N TYR A 338 22.05 3.28 -25.48
CA TYR A 338 21.36 2.98 -24.22
C TYR A 338 20.27 1.91 -24.41
N LEU A 339 19.92 1.26 -23.31
CA LEU A 339 18.72 0.40 -23.23
C LEU A 339 17.77 1.00 -22.21
N ALA A 340 16.55 1.29 -22.63
CA ALA A 340 15.55 1.93 -21.80
C ALA A 340 14.79 0.92 -20.93
N SER A 341 14.29 1.39 -19.78
CA SER A 341 13.59 0.59 -18.80
C SER A 341 12.21 1.12 -18.48
N GLY A 342 11.28 0.19 -18.25
CA GLY A 342 10.06 0.40 -17.44
C GLY A 342 9.07 1.42 -17.98
N HIS A 343 9.30 2.70 -17.71
CA HIS A 343 8.27 3.73 -17.70
C HIS A 343 8.69 5.02 -18.40
N LEU A 344 7.71 5.65 -19.03
CA LEU A 344 7.77 7.04 -19.47
C LEU A 344 6.86 7.88 -18.58
N LEU A 345 7.35 9.06 -18.18
CA LEU A 345 6.59 10.00 -17.39
C LEU A 345 6.78 11.42 -17.90
N GLU A 346 5.74 12.01 -18.46
CA GLU A 346 5.66 13.47 -18.63
C GLU A 346 5.27 14.09 -17.28
N THR A 347 6.02 15.11 -16.86
CA THR A 347 5.85 15.80 -15.58
C THR A 347 5.26 17.19 -15.76
N SER A 348 4.72 17.77 -14.69
CA SER A 348 4.01 19.06 -14.71
C SER A 348 4.87 20.25 -15.16
N ASP A 349 6.20 20.15 -15.06
CA ASP A 349 7.15 21.15 -15.57
C ASP A 349 7.40 21.04 -17.08
N GLY A 350 6.68 20.14 -17.76
CA GLY A 350 6.78 19.87 -19.19
C GLY A 350 7.98 19.01 -19.56
N SER A 351 8.66 18.34 -18.61
CA SER A 351 9.77 17.44 -18.93
C SER A 351 9.33 15.97 -19.02
N LEU A 352 9.94 15.22 -19.95
CA LEU A 352 9.73 13.78 -20.13
C LEU A 352 10.87 12.99 -19.46
N TRP A 353 10.51 12.04 -18.62
CA TRP A 353 11.44 11.23 -17.83
C TRP A 353 11.37 9.76 -18.21
N PHE A 354 12.53 9.11 -18.20
CA PHE A 354 12.66 7.67 -18.32
C PHE A 354 13.99 7.21 -17.75
N ALA A 355 14.15 5.90 -17.56
CA ALA A 355 15.37 5.32 -17.02
C ALA A 355 16.01 4.32 -17.98
N THR A 356 17.28 4.03 -17.77
CA THR A 356 18.04 3.02 -18.50
C THR A 356 18.32 1.79 -17.64
N ILE A 357 18.38 0.62 -18.28
CA ILE A 357 18.79 -0.67 -17.70
C ILE A 357 20.18 -1.12 -18.17
N ASP A 358 20.84 -0.31 -18.98
CA ASP A 358 22.23 -0.55 -19.34
C ASP A 358 23.16 -0.41 -18.13
N GLN A 359 24.47 -0.60 -18.35
CA GLN A 359 25.46 -0.52 -17.26
C GLN A 359 25.47 0.83 -16.52
N SER A 360 24.95 1.91 -17.13
CA SER A 360 24.94 3.23 -16.51
C SER A 360 23.80 3.40 -15.49
N ARG A 361 22.71 2.64 -15.65
CA ARG A 361 21.51 2.66 -14.79
C ARG A 361 21.10 4.09 -14.44
N SER A 362 20.78 4.84 -15.49
CA SER A 362 20.64 6.30 -15.42
C SER A 362 19.19 6.73 -15.50
N LEU A 363 18.87 7.82 -14.82
CA LEU A 363 17.65 8.60 -15.01
C LEU A 363 17.92 9.66 -16.08
N ILE A 364 17.07 9.69 -17.11
CA ILE A 364 17.15 10.65 -18.21
C ILE A 364 15.93 11.56 -18.13
N ARG A 365 16.20 12.87 -18.15
CA ARG A 365 15.19 13.92 -18.28
C ARG A 365 15.36 14.61 -19.62
N LEU A 366 14.28 14.73 -20.37
CA LEU A 366 14.19 15.48 -21.60
C LEU A 366 13.41 16.77 -21.35
N ASN A 367 14.01 17.92 -21.64
CA ASN A 367 13.35 19.21 -21.54
C ASN A 367 13.88 20.14 -22.64
N GLY A 368 12.97 20.68 -23.46
CA GLY A 368 13.33 21.65 -24.52
C GLY A 368 14.37 21.12 -25.50
N GLY A 369 14.30 19.84 -25.86
CA GLY A 369 15.23 19.20 -26.80
C GLY A 369 16.63 18.91 -26.26
N VAL A 370 16.86 18.98 -24.95
CA VAL A 370 18.13 18.60 -24.31
C VAL A 370 17.87 17.51 -23.27
N ALA A 371 18.77 16.52 -23.22
CA ALA A 371 18.75 15.48 -22.20
C ALA A 371 19.74 15.80 -21.06
N THR A 372 19.28 15.66 -19.82
CA THR A 372 20.16 15.58 -18.64
C THR A 372 20.13 14.15 -18.10
N VAL A 373 21.32 13.64 -17.74
CA VAL A 373 21.51 12.26 -17.30
C VAL A 373 22.07 12.24 -15.88
N GLU A 374 21.41 11.51 -15.00
CA GLU A 374 21.81 11.33 -13.60
C GLU A 374 21.94 9.82 -13.31
N SER A 375 23.09 9.34 -12.83
CA SER A 375 23.25 7.91 -12.54
C SER A 375 22.57 7.55 -11.23
N LEU A 376 21.73 6.51 -11.24
CA LEU A 376 21.04 6.02 -10.06
C LEU A 376 21.81 4.88 -9.37
N GLY A 377 22.70 4.21 -10.10
CA GLY A 377 23.44 3.03 -9.63
C GLY A 377 22.62 1.74 -9.56
N ASP A 378 21.30 1.81 -9.76
CA ASP A 378 20.44 0.62 -9.82
C ASP A 378 19.26 0.78 -10.80
N ASN A 379 18.61 -0.34 -11.15
CA ASN A 379 17.50 -0.38 -12.08
C ASN A 379 16.31 0.44 -11.56
N THR A 380 15.60 1.12 -12.46
CA THR A 380 14.36 1.81 -12.12
C THR A 380 13.16 0.96 -12.49
N TYR A 381 12.29 0.71 -11.52
CA TYR A 381 11.07 -0.09 -11.67
C TYR A 381 9.82 0.76 -11.77
N GLY A 382 9.90 2.04 -11.43
CA GLY A 382 8.73 2.92 -11.38
C GLY A 382 9.13 4.38 -11.29
N LEU A 383 8.38 5.23 -11.99
CA LEU A 383 8.52 6.68 -12.00
C LEU A 383 7.14 7.30 -11.85
N GLN A 384 6.98 8.17 -10.86
CA GLN A 384 5.73 8.88 -10.66
C GLN A 384 6.00 10.28 -10.10
N GLU A 385 5.32 11.27 -10.66
CA GLU A 385 5.28 12.60 -10.06
C GLU A 385 4.25 12.61 -8.94
N PHE A 386 4.68 13.08 -7.76
CA PHE A 386 3.84 13.20 -6.60
C PHE A 386 4.35 14.31 -5.67
N ASP A 387 3.42 15.00 -5.01
CA ASP A 387 3.76 16.00 -4.00
C ASP A 387 3.70 15.35 -2.62
N LEU A 388 4.88 15.08 -2.04
CA LEU A 388 5.02 14.54 -0.69
C LEU A 388 4.95 15.62 0.39
N GLY A 389 4.83 16.89 -0.01
CA GLY A 389 4.59 18.03 0.86
C GLY A 389 5.59 19.17 0.76
N ASP A 390 6.60 19.05 -0.12
CA ASP A 390 7.60 20.08 -0.41
C ASP A 390 7.41 20.66 -1.84
N GLY A 391 6.28 20.38 -2.48
CA GLY A 391 5.97 20.69 -3.88
C GLY A 391 6.10 19.46 -4.80
N PRO A 392 5.90 19.63 -6.13
CA PRO A 392 5.98 18.51 -7.06
C PRO A 392 7.38 17.90 -7.11
N GLU A 393 7.47 16.61 -6.76
CA GLU A 393 8.69 15.83 -6.81
C GLU A 393 8.49 14.59 -7.68
N LEU A 394 9.60 14.10 -8.23
CA LEU A 394 9.69 12.80 -8.85
C LEU A 394 9.96 11.75 -7.76
N VAL A 395 9.05 10.79 -7.61
CA VAL A 395 9.25 9.60 -6.78
C VAL A 395 9.69 8.44 -7.68
N ILE A 396 10.78 7.82 -7.28
CA ILE A 396 11.54 6.88 -8.10
C ILE A 396 11.67 5.56 -7.32
N LEU A 397 11.19 4.47 -7.90
CA LEU A 397 11.48 3.13 -7.39
C LEU A 397 12.81 2.65 -7.97
N VAL A 398 13.83 2.56 -7.12
CA VAL A 398 15.21 2.24 -7.52
C VAL A 398 15.68 0.96 -6.81
N GLY A 399 16.14 0.00 -7.60
CA GLY A 399 16.73 -1.22 -7.10
C GLY A 399 15.74 -2.15 -6.38
N GLN A 400 16.27 -3.06 -5.57
CA GLN A 400 15.46 -4.03 -4.84
C GLN A 400 14.90 -3.50 -3.52
N ASP A 401 15.37 -2.36 -3.02
CA ASP A 401 15.18 -2.01 -1.60
C ASP A 401 14.96 -0.51 -1.33
N GLN A 402 14.90 0.37 -2.34
CA GLN A 402 14.84 1.82 -2.10
C GLN A 402 13.76 2.55 -2.91
N ILE A 403 13.11 3.50 -2.23
CA ILE A 403 12.36 4.60 -2.84
C ILE A 403 13.22 5.84 -2.71
N ARG A 404 13.39 6.56 -3.82
CA ARG A 404 14.10 7.83 -3.87
C ARG A 404 13.17 8.94 -4.32
N ARG A 405 13.50 10.17 -3.96
CA ARG A 405 12.77 11.36 -4.39
C ARG A 405 13.72 12.39 -5.00
N ARG A 406 13.18 13.23 -5.89
CA ARG A 406 13.93 14.30 -6.56
C ARG A 406 12.97 15.43 -6.93
N ALA A 407 13.20 16.66 -6.46
CA ALA A 407 12.46 17.81 -6.96
C ALA A 407 12.62 17.95 -8.49
N LEU A 408 11.60 18.44 -9.20
CA LEU A 408 11.64 18.51 -10.67
C LEU A 408 12.71 19.47 -11.22
N ALA A 409 13.16 20.43 -10.41
CA ALA A 409 14.18 21.40 -10.79
C ALA A 409 15.45 20.75 -11.37
N ALA A 410 16.04 21.38 -12.38
CA ALA A 410 17.22 20.85 -13.09
C ALA A 410 18.44 20.67 -12.17
N SER A 411 18.60 21.53 -11.17
CA SER A 411 19.71 21.48 -10.20
C SER A 411 19.48 20.53 -9.02
N ALA A 412 18.29 19.93 -8.91
CA ALA A 412 18.00 18.99 -7.83
C ALA A 412 18.72 17.66 -8.07
N SER A 413 19.14 17.02 -6.99
CA SER A 413 19.73 15.68 -6.99
C SER A 413 18.76 14.67 -6.39
N VAL A 414 18.89 13.41 -6.80
CA VAL A 414 18.12 12.30 -6.24
C VAL A 414 18.55 12.03 -4.80
N GLN A 415 17.57 11.91 -3.90
CA GLN A 415 17.78 11.63 -2.48
C GLN A 415 17.04 10.36 -2.06
N PRO A 416 17.56 9.57 -1.09
CA PRO A 416 16.80 8.49 -0.46
C PRO A 416 15.53 9.03 0.21
N TYR A 417 14.46 8.25 0.19
CA TYR A 417 13.18 8.60 0.82
C TYR A 417 12.69 7.51 1.78
N ALA A 418 12.55 6.28 1.30
CA ALA A 418 12.09 5.15 2.11
C ALA A 418 12.80 3.86 1.66
N SER A 419 12.87 2.86 2.54
CA SER A 419 13.48 1.56 2.22
C SER A 419 12.51 0.41 2.47
N PHE A 420 12.63 -0.63 1.64
CA PHE A 420 11.87 -1.87 1.82
C PHE A 420 12.54 -2.75 2.88
N GLY A 421 11.74 -3.56 3.58
CA GLY A 421 12.25 -4.54 4.55
C GLY A 421 13.20 -5.58 3.93
N SER A 422 13.82 -6.41 4.77
CA SER A 422 14.87 -7.39 4.40
C SER A 422 14.49 -8.43 3.33
N SER A 423 13.23 -8.46 2.90
CA SER A 423 12.79 -9.19 1.71
C SER A 423 11.75 -8.38 0.93
N GLY A 424 12.12 -7.93 -0.26
CA GLY A 424 11.17 -7.56 -1.30
C GLY A 424 11.48 -6.28 -2.05
N HIS A 425 11.01 -6.23 -3.30
CA HIS A 425 11.15 -5.10 -4.20
C HIS A 425 9.77 -4.61 -4.63
N ALA A 426 9.63 -3.31 -4.84
CA ALA A 426 8.45 -2.80 -5.53
C ALA A 426 8.56 -3.05 -7.03
N THR A 427 7.46 -3.45 -7.63
CA THR A 427 7.31 -3.67 -9.08
C THR A 427 6.58 -2.52 -9.76
N GLN A 428 5.81 -1.74 -9.01
CA GLN A 428 5.06 -0.62 -9.56
C GLN A 428 4.83 0.48 -8.51
N ILE A 429 4.76 1.72 -9.01
CA ILE A 429 4.27 2.88 -8.28
C ILE A 429 3.18 3.54 -9.12
N ARG A 430 2.12 4.02 -8.48
CA ARG A 430 1.02 4.71 -9.17
C ARG A 430 0.44 5.81 -8.30
N ARG A 431 0.30 6.99 -8.89
CA ARG A 431 -0.51 8.06 -8.30
C ARG A 431 -1.98 7.79 -8.61
N MET A 432 -2.82 7.89 -7.59
CA MET A 432 -4.28 7.77 -7.69
C MET A 432 -4.92 8.77 -6.75
N ASP A 433 -6.19 9.10 -6.99
CA ASP A 433 -6.97 9.84 -6.01
C ASP A 433 -7.70 8.84 -5.12
N ASP A 434 -7.41 8.87 -3.82
CA ASP A 434 -8.11 8.10 -2.79
C ASP A 434 -8.97 9.03 -1.93
N GLU A 435 -10.28 8.76 -1.90
CA GLU A 435 -11.29 9.60 -1.23
C GLU A 435 -11.20 11.11 -1.56
N GLY A 436 -10.75 11.44 -2.78
CA GLY A 436 -10.61 12.83 -3.25
C GLY A 436 -9.28 13.51 -2.89
N LEU A 437 -8.33 12.76 -2.34
CA LEU A 437 -6.96 13.23 -2.09
C LEU A 437 -5.96 12.46 -2.95
N PRO A 438 -4.96 13.13 -3.53
CA PRO A 438 -3.90 12.43 -4.26
C PRO A 438 -3.08 11.58 -3.29
N SER A 439 -2.96 10.30 -3.62
CA SER A 439 -2.20 9.29 -2.88
C SER A 439 -1.27 8.54 -3.83
N LEU A 440 -0.14 8.08 -3.30
CA LEU A 440 0.88 7.38 -4.08
C LEU A 440 0.99 5.93 -3.61
N PHE A 441 0.57 4.99 -4.43
CA PHE A 441 0.60 3.58 -4.06
C PHE A 441 1.84 2.90 -4.61
N VAL A 442 2.48 2.10 -3.77
CA VAL A 442 3.66 1.30 -4.07
C VAL A 442 3.30 -0.17 -3.91
N MET A 443 3.66 -0.97 -4.90
CA MET A 443 3.24 -2.37 -4.98
C MET A 443 4.40 -3.29 -5.34
N GLY A 444 4.34 -4.53 -4.86
CA GLY A 444 5.30 -5.57 -5.21
C GLY A 444 5.51 -6.57 -4.09
N PRO A 445 6.35 -7.60 -4.27
CA PRO A 445 6.56 -8.66 -3.26
C PRO A 445 7.41 -8.18 -2.07
N PHE A 446 6.97 -7.17 -1.31
CA PHE A 446 7.63 -6.67 -0.09
C PHE A 446 6.84 -6.95 1.19
N SER A 447 7.57 -6.99 2.31
CA SER A 447 7.05 -7.26 3.66
C SER A 447 6.90 -6.03 4.55
N GLY A 448 7.39 -4.88 4.09
CA GLY A 448 7.23 -3.60 4.77
C GLY A 448 7.95 -2.47 4.04
N LEU A 449 7.54 -1.24 4.35
CA LEU A 449 8.11 -0.01 3.83
C LEU A 449 8.38 0.93 5.00
N ASP A 450 9.62 1.40 5.12
CA ASP A 450 10.08 2.29 6.19
C ASP A 450 9.75 1.79 7.61
N GLY A 451 9.96 0.49 7.85
CA GLY A 451 9.69 -0.15 9.14
C GLY A 451 8.21 -0.41 9.43
N VAL A 452 7.28 0.06 8.58
CA VAL A 452 5.86 -0.28 8.65
C VAL A 452 5.62 -1.61 7.95
N ALA A 453 5.04 -2.57 8.65
CA ALA A 453 4.68 -3.86 8.08
C ALA A 453 3.61 -3.66 6.99
N SER A 454 3.87 -4.19 5.80
CA SER A 454 2.92 -4.20 4.70
C SER A 454 3.15 -5.44 3.86
N HIS A 455 2.08 -6.10 3.49
CA HIS A 455 2.13 -7.26 2.63
C HIS A 455 1.71 -6.85 1.21
N ARG A 456 2.68 -6.27 0.48
CA ARG A 456 2.68 -6.08 -0.98
C ARG A 456 2.01 -4.84 -1.57
N LEU A 457 1.34 -4.04 -0.75
CA LEU A 457 0.77 -2.75 -1.14
C LEU A 457 0.94 -1.75 0.01
N ALA A 458 1.56 -0.61 -0.30
CA ALA A 458 1.73 0.48 0.64
C ALA A 458 1.23 1.77 0.01
N GLU A 459 0.60 2.61 0.81
CA GLU A 459 0.21 3.96 0.42
C GLU A 459 1.22 4.94 1.03
N LEU A 460 1.83 5.75 0.17
CA LEU A 460 2.63 6.90 0.51
C LEU A 460 1.74 8.13 0.36
N THR A 461 1.28 8.67 1.48
CA THR A 461 0.58 9.96 1.50
C THR A 461 1.50 11.04 2.02
N ARG A 462 1.12 12.29 1.78
CA ARG A 462 1.60 13.40 2.61
C ARG A 462 1.36 13.06 4.09
N SER A 463 2.27 13.44 4.97
CA SER A 463 2.00 13.38 6.41
C SER A 463 0.70 14.12 6.69
N ARG A 464 -0.25 13.45 7.38
CA ARG A 464 -1.54 14.02 7.77
C ARG A 464 -1.64 14.06 9.29
N PRO A 465 -2.38 15.03 9.86
CA PRO A 465 -2.72 14.98 11.27
C PRO A 465 -3.50 13.69 11.55
N ARG A 466 -3.28 13.07 12.72
CA ARG A 466 -4.09 11.94 13.18
C ARG A 466 -5.07 12.40 14.22
N LEU A 467 -6.32 12.00 14.09
CA LEU A 467 -7.38 12.23 15.05
C LEU A 467 -7.81 10.88 15.63
N THR A 468 -8.03 10.83 16.94
CA THR A 468 -8.63 9.67 17.61
C THR A 468 -9.65 10.14 18.64
N LEU A 469 -10.86 9.63 18.53
CA LEU A 469 -11.98 9.82 19.43
C LEU A 469 -12.05 8.64 20.39
N THR A 470 -12.08 8.92 21.69
CA THR A 470 -12.29 7.88 22.71
C THR A 470 -13.57 8.18 23.48
N ALA A 471 -14.55 7.28 23.38
CA ALA A 471 -15.76 7.36 24.17
C ALA A 471 -15.57 6.73 25.56
N GLY A 472 -16.04 7.44 26.58
CA GLY A 472 -16.29 6.93 27.91
C GLY A 472 -17.77 7.04 28.25
N ALA A 473 -18.18 6.61 29.45
CA ALA A 473 -19.57 6.68 29.90
C ALA A 473 -20.07 8.14 29.94
N GLY A 474 -20.80 8.56 28.89
CA GLY A 474 -21.28 9.94 28.73
C GLY A 474 -20.16 10.98 28.51
N SER A 475 -18.98 10.56 28.04
CA SER A 475 -17.85 11.45 27.81
C SER A 475 -17.10 11.18 26.50
N LEU A 476 -16.48 12.21 25.93
CA LEU A 476 -15.63 12.11 24.75
C LEU A 476 -14.24 12.69 25.03
N THR A 477 -13.20 11.96 24.68
CA THR A 477 -11.82 12.47 24.61
C THR A 477 -11.39 12.57 23.16
N VAL A 478 -10.65 13.63 22.82
CA VAL A 478 -10.18 13.88 21.45
C VAL A 478 -8.66 14.00 21.48
N ASP A 479 -7.99 13.05 20.85
CA ASP A 479 -6.53 13.02 20.72
C ASP A 479 -6.12 13.42 19.30
N ILE A 480 -5.24 14.40 19.19
CA ILE A 480 -4.77 14.92 17.90
C ILE A 480 -3.25 14.87 17.85
N LEU A 481 -2.69 14.19 16.86
CA LEU A 481 -1.27 14.25 16.55
C LEU A 481 -1.08 15.11 15.28
N ALA A 482 -0.58 16.33 15.46
CA ALA A 482 -0.25 17.21 14.35
C ALA A 482 1.05 16.78 13.66
N THR A 483 1.17 17.09 12.38
CA THR A 483 2.40 16.87 11.59
C THR A 483 3.42 17.97 11.84
N ASN A 484 2.96 19.18 12.14
CA ASN A 484 3.79 20.32 12.50
C ASN A 484 3.27 20.96 13.81
N PRO A 485 4.14 21.07 14.84
CA PRO A 485 3.74 21.61 16.14
C PRO A 485 3.43 23.12 16.12
N ALA A 486 3.72 23.84 15.02
CA ALA A 486 3.42 25.25 14.85
C ALA A 486 2.10 25.52 14.09
N SER A 487 1.35 24.48 13.73
CA SER A 487 0.10 24.59 12.99
C SER A 487 -1.08 25.06 13.84
N GLU A 488 -2.14 25.50 13.18
CA GLU A 488 -3.49 25.61 13.74
C GLU A 488 -4.27 24.32 13.41
N LEU A 489 -5.09 23.85 14.33
CA LEU A 489 -5.88 22.63 14.22
C LEU A 489 -7.36 22.99 14.31
N VAL A 490 -8.13 22.66 13.28
CA VAL A 490 -9.57 22.85 13.23
C VAL A 490 -10.26 21.48 13.20
N THR A 491 -10.87 21.08 14.30
CA THR A 491 -11.59 19.80 14.42
C THR A 491 -13.08 20.02 14.19
N ILE A 492 -13.64 19.27 13.25
CA ILE A 492 -15.04 19.36 12.84
C ILE A 492 -15.73 18.06 13.23
N PHE A 493 -16.87 18.19 13.90
CA PHE A 493 -17.68 17.07 14.35
C PHE A 493 -19.01 17.04 13.59
N SER A 494 -19.47 15.83 13.28
CA SER A 494 -20.83 15.56 12.85
C SER A 494 -21.47 14.50 13.75
N VAL A 495 -22.74 14.72 14.08
CA VAL A 495 -23.62 13.75 14.76
C VAL A 495 -24.61 13.09 13.78
N GLU A 496 -24.54 13.46 12.51
CA GLU A 496 -25.28 12.80 11.43
C GLU A 496 -24.33 11.83 10.76
N THR A 497 -24.51 10.53 11.00
CA THR A 497 -23.53 9.50 10.58
C THR A 497 -24.18 8.37 9.78
N PRO A 498 -24.88 8.64 8.65
CA PRO A 498 -25.37 7.59 7.78
C PRO A 498 -24.20 6.87 7.09
N GLY A 499 -24.34 5.57 6.86
CA GLY A 499 -23.32 4.77 6.15
C GLY A 499 -22.11 4.44 7.01
N SER A 500 -20.96 4.23 6.38
CA SER A 500 -19.66 4.01 7.04
C SER A 500 -19.02 5.33 7.46
N ALA A 501 -17.99 5.28 8.32
CA ALA A 501 -17.17 6.46 8.59
C ALA A 501 -16.50 6.94 7.29
N GLY A 502 -16.39 8.26 7.08
CA GLY A 502 -15.74 8.82 5.90
C GLY A 502 -16.60 8.86 4.62
N SER A 503 -17.82 8.33 4.61
CA SER A 503 -18.67 8.32 3.39
C SER A 503 -19.46 9.61 3.15
N GLY A 504 -19.31 10.62 4.00
CA GLY A 504 -20.10 11.85 3.93
C GLY A 504 -19.62 12.85 2.85
N PRO A 505 -20.51 13.67 2.28
CA PRO A 505 -20.19 14.58 1.17
C PRO A 505 -19.29 15.77 1.55
N TYR A 506 -19.04 16.00 2.84
CA TYR A 506 -18.24 17.13 3.33
C TYR A 506 -16.93 16.61 3.92
N ALA A 507 -15.96 16.28 3.06
CA ALA A 507 -14.68 15.68 3.44
C ALA A 507 -14.86 14.41 4.29
N GLY A 508 -15.85 13.60 3.95
CA GLY A 508 -16.20 12.37 4.67
C GLY A 508 -17.19 12.54 5.82
N LEU A 509 -17.54 13.78 6.20
CA LEU A 509 -18.62 14.07 7.16
C LEU A 509 -19.96 14.27 6.46
N PHE A 510 -21.04 13.88 7.14
CA PHE A 510 -22.40 14.10 6.67
C PHE A 510 -23.06 15.21 7.49
N ALA A 511 -23.84 16.07 6.85
CA ALA A 511 -24.70 17.04 7.52
C ALA A 511 -25.86 17.40 6.59
N THR A 512 -27.09 17.35 7.09
CA THR A 512 -28.25 17.84 6.34
C THR A 512 -28.19 19.34 6.11
N ASP A 513 -27.59 20.08 7.05
CA ASP A 513 -27.27 21.51 6.92
C ASP A 513 -25.76 21.73 7.07
N PRO A 514 -25.02 22.00 5.96
CA PRO A 514 -23.58 22.22 6.01
C PRO A 514 -23.19 23.48 6.79
N SER A 515 -24.11 24.41 7.05
CA SER A 515 -23.81 25.62 7.82
C SER A 515 -23.36 25.31 9.24
N ALA A 516 -23.79 24.18 9.81
CA ALA A 516 -23.35 23.71 11.13
C ALA A 516 -21.88 23.27 11.13
N LEU A 517 -21.40 22.65 10.04
CA LEU A 517 -19.98 22.30 9.89
C LEU A 517 -19.14 23.55 9.64
N VAL A 518 -19.60 24.44 8.75
CA VAL A 518 -18.94 25.72 8.45
C VAL A 518 -18.86 26.62 9.69
N GLY A 519 -19.88 26.58 10.56
CA GLY A 519 -19.88 27.30 11.83
C GLY A 519 -18.73 26.89 12.74
N GLN A 520 -18.40 25.60 12.80
CA GLN A 520 -17.27 25.08 13.59
C GLN A 520 -15.93 25.55 13.03
N VAL A 521 -15.76 25.55 11.71
CA VAL A 521 -14.53 26.03 11.05
C VAL A 521 -14.26 27.50 11.33
N ASN A 522 -15.31 28.30 11.46
CA ASN A 522 -15.20 29.74 11.73
C ASN A 522 -15.04 30.08 13.22
N LEU A 523 -14.97 29.09 14.12
CA LEU A 523 -14.72 29.35 15.53
C LEU A 523 -13.32 29.97 15.71
N PRO A 524 -13.16 30.95 16.61
CA PRO A 524 -11.87 31.58 16.83
C PRO A 524 -10.87 30.60 17.45
N LEU A 525 -9.59 30.81 17.15
CA LEU A 525 -8.49 30.06 17.72
C LEU A 525 -8.53 30.11 19.26
N GLY A 526 -8.44 28.95 19.90
CA GLY A 526 -8.55 28.76 21.35
C GLY A 526 -9.89 28.18 21.81
N VAL A 527 -10.87 27.99 20.91
CA VAL A 527 -12.15 27.35 21.24
C VAL A 527 -11.99 25.83 21.16
N GLU A 528 -11.69 25.19 22.30
CA GLU A 528 -11.60 23.73 22.36
C GLU A 528 -12.98 23.05 22.32
N PRO A 529 -13.12 21.86 21.69
CA PRO A 529 -12.10 21.12 20.93
C PRO A 529 -11.95 21.54 19.45
N PHE A 530 -12.65 22.59 19.03
CA PHE A 530 -12.87 22.89 17.61
C PHE A 530 -11.72 23.63 16.92
N HIS A 531 -11.06 24.58 17.57
CA HIS A 531 -9.99 25.35 16.96
C HIS A 531 -8.89 25.63 17.98
N VAL A 532 -7.73 24.99 17.82
CA VAL A 532 -6.64 25.01 18.79
C VAL A 532 -5.28 25.07 18.10
N HIS A 533 -4.23 25.51 18.81
CA HIS A 533 -2.86 25.34 18.31
C HIS A 533 -2.42 23.87 18.30
N ALA A 534 -1.53 23.49 17.39
CA ALA A 534 -0.81 22.23 17.54
C ALA A 534 0.11 22.25 18.77
N SER A 535 0.59 21.08 19.17
CA SER A 535 1.64 20.91 20.18
C SER A 535 2.60 19.80 19.76
N PRO A 536 3.85 19.78 20.26
CA PRO A 536 4.72 18.62 20.06
C PRO A 536 4.08 17.34 20.63
N GLY A 537 3.94 16.31 19.80
CA GLY A 537 3.32 15.03 20.19
C GLY A 537 1.78 15.08 20.17
N VAL A 538 1.15 14.09 20.82
CA VAL A 538 -0.32 13.97 20.87
C VAL A 538 -0.90 15.04 21.81
N ARG A 539 -1.77 15.90 21.28
CA ARG A 539 -2.60 16.83 22.04
C ARG A 539 -3.90 16.15 22.44
N ARG A 540 -4.10 15.95 23.74
CA ARG A 540 -5.34 15.41 24.32
C ARG A 540 -6.28 16.55 24.75
N LEU A 541 -7.52 16.51 24.29
CA LEU A 541 -8.59 17.45 24.60
C LEU A 541 -9.75 16.72 25.31
N GLY A 542 -10.34 17.36 26.31
CA GLY A 542 -11.36 16.75 27.17
C GLY A 542 -10.79 16.06 28.42
N PRO A 543 -11.52 15.10 29.04
CA PRO A 543 -12.78 14.53 28.58
C PRO A 543 -13.95 15.53 28.66
N TYR A 544 -14.72 15.63 27.58
CA TYR A 544 -15.96 16.40 27.52
C TYR A 544 -17.09 15.53 28.05
N SER A 545 -17.68 15.91 29.17
CA SER A 545 -18.73 15.15 29.87
C SER A 545 -20.13 15.70 29.59
N GLY A 546 -21.15 14.89 29.89
CA GLY A 546 -22.55 15.28 29.73
C GLY A 546 -23.08 15.10 28.32
N LEU A 547 -22.41 14.27 27.51
CA LEU A 547 -22.85 13.97 26.15
C LEU A 547 -23.98 12.92 26.16
N PRO A 548 -24.93 12.99 25.21
CA PRO A 548 -26.01 12.02 25.13
C PRO A 548 -25.49 10.62 24.79
N THR A 549 -25.99 9.61 25.51
CA THR A 549 -25.70 8.19 25.22
C THR A 549 -26.40 7.74 23.94
N GLY A 550 -25.81 6.79 23.21
CA GLY A 550 -26.38 6.24 21.98
C GLY A 550 -26.25 7.15 20.76
N VAL A 551 -25.50 8.25 20.86
CA VAL A 551 -25.14 9.11 19.73
C VAL A 551 -23.83 8.62 19.12
N THR A 552 -23.82 8.49 17.81
CA THR A 552 -22.62 8.27 17.02
C THR A 552 -22.07 9.61 16.56
N ILE A 553 -20.75 9.78 16.66
CA ILE A 553 -20.04 11.00 16.30
C ILE A 553 -18.96 10.65 15.29
N ASP A 554 -18.96 11.36 14.17
CA ASP A 554 -17.86 11.42 13.23
C ASP A 554 -17.08 12.70 13.45
N ALA A 555 -15.75 12.65 13.34
CA ALA A 555 -14.94 13.85 13.34
C ALA A 555 -13.72 13.72 12.45
N LEU A 556 -13.22 14.87 11.98
CA LEU A 556 -11.93 15.02 11.33
C LEU A 556 -11.22 16.28 11.84
N THR A 557 -9.91 16.33 11.68
CA THR A 557 -9.09 17.51 11.98
C THR A 557 -8.46 18.03 10.69
N ILE A 558 -8.54 19.34 10.50
CA ILE A 558 -7.80 20.11 9.50
C ILE A 558 -6.59 20.73 10.20
N GLU A 559 -5.39 20.46 9.72
CA GLU A 559 -4.17 21.14 10.13
C GLU A 559 -3.80 22.22 9.13
N VAL A 560 -3.65 23.46 9.59
CA VAL A 560 -3.33 24.62 8.76
C VAL A 560 -1.95 25.15 9.13
N HIS A 561 -1.05 25.22 8.14
CA HIS A 561 0.29 25.79 8.30
C HIS A 561 0.74 26.51 7.04
N GLY A 562 1.24 27.75 7.17
CA GLY A 562 1.84 28.49 6.05
C GLY A 562 0.88 28.79 4.88
N GLY A 563 -0.44 28.72 5.10
CA GLY A 563 -1.45 28.88 4.04
C GLY A 563 -1.87 27.57 3.36
N GLU A 564 -1.29 26.44 3.76
CA GLU A 564 -1.70 25.11 3.31
C GLU A 564 -2.54 24.41 4.39
N ALA A 565 -3.44 23.53 3.95
CA ALA A 565 -4.29 22.74 4.82
C ALA A 565 -4.15 21.24 4.49
N THR A 566 -3.99 20.41 5.52
CA THR A 566 -4.05 18.95 5.43
C THR A 566 -5.17 18.43 6.33
N VAL A 567 -5.79 17.31 5.97
CA VAL A 567 -6.98 16.77 6.66
C VAL A 567 -6.70 15.36 7.15
N SER A 568 -7.14 15.02 8.36
CA SER A 568 -7.09 13.66 8.89
C SER A 568 -8.15 12.77 8.24
N PHE A 569 -8.02 11.45 8.39
CA PHE A 569 -9.17 10.57 8.18
C PHE A 569 -10.30 10.88 9.18
N VAL A 570 -11.52 10.51 8.81
CA VAL A 570 -12.67 10.58 9.71
C VAL A 570 -12.56 9.45 10.73
N ASP A 571 -12.61 9.81 12.01
CA ASP A 571 -12.76 8.84 13.09
C ASP A 571 -14.20 8.84 13.59
N ARG A 572 -14.72 7.65 13.92
CA ARG A 572 -16.10 7.44 14.34
C ARG A 572 -16.14 6.76 15.70
N VAL A 573 -16.94 7.32 16.61
CA VAL A 573 -17.20 6.70 17.90
C VAL A 573 -18.69 6.70 18.24
N ALA A 574 -19.17 5.62 18.84
CA ALA A 574 -20.49 5.56 19.45
C ALA A 574 -20.36 5.80 20.95
N LEU A 575 -21.13 6.74 21.49
CA LEU A 575 -21.16 6.98 22.93
C LEU A 575 -21.97 5.86 23.62
N PRO A 576 -21.35 5.09 24.53
CA PRO A 576 -21.96 3.92 25.15
C PRO A 576 -23.12 4.24 26.09
#